data_AF-A0A979FRA5-F1
#
_entry.id   AF-A0A979FRA5-F1
#
_cell.length_a   1.000
_cell.length_b   1.000
_cell.length_c   1.000
_cell.angle_alpha   90.00
_cell.angle_beta   90.00
_cell.angle_gamma   90.00
#
_symmetry.space_group_name_H-M   'P 1'
#
loop_
_entity.id
_entity.type
_entity.pdbx_description
1 polymer ?
#
loop_
_entity_poly.entity_id
_entity_poly.type
_entity_poly.pdbx_seq_one_letter_code
_entity_poly.pdbx_strand_id
1 'polypeptide(L)'
;MANVKQEDVFEPKVKIKEEPDFFQKTSVKKEPCQDSTNCQTRQDSKLPSSGPSSSVACSSRRLNVQDNNNESTASVMSDEFGQDFCEWFYTMINRLQPCCANQPGDTLRPEVFCGNCSVEMYLVDGGNVEQCRASGSVETERTIRELLKRLGLMFMPNTKGGMQVRRSSHGMIQLFCCGTIHYNDSFVGIFEQEFGLVASPVDKSWKISYTKVNLKKLLEAYTPSLPTVEIFAIEF
;
A
#
# COMPACT_ATOMS: atom_id res chain seq x y z
N MET A 1 -10.37 -64.06 -28.41
CA MET A 1 -10.87 -62.67 -28.26
C MET A 1 -11.41 -62.55 -26.84
N ALA A 2 -11.01 -61.69 -25.92
CA ALA A 2 -9.82 -60.87 -25.70
C ALA A 2 -9.75 -60.71 -24.17
N ASN A 3 -8.54 -60.77 -23.59
CA ASN A 3 -8.30 -60.68 -22.14
C ASN A 3 -8.33 -59.19 -21.73
N VAL A 4 -9.24 -58.80 -20.85
CA VAL A 4 -9.32 -57.43 -20.32
C VAL A 4 -8.28 -57.29 -19.20
N LYS A 5 -7.23 -56.50 -19.47
CA LYS A 5 -6.25 -56.09 -18.47
C LYS A 5 -6.82 -54.93 -17.66
N GLN A 6 -6.75 -55.08 -16.34
CA GLN A 6 -7.03 -54.05 -15.35
C GLN A 6 -5.86 -53.06 -15.38
N GLU A 7 -6.12 -51.78 -15.68
CA GLU A 7 -5.12 -50.72 -15.63
C GLU A 7 -4.94 -50.24 -14.18
N ASP A 8 -3.70 -50.32 -13.70
CA ASP A 8 -3.29 -49.83 -12.40
C ASP A 8 -3.25 -48.30 -12.37
N VAL A 9 -3.73 -47.80 -11.24
CA VAL A 9 -3.84 -46.41 -10.80
C VAL A 9 -2.47 -45.73 -10.75
N PHE A 10 -2.36 -44.54 -11.34
CA PHE A 10 -1.28 -43.59 -11.06
C PHE A 10 -1.87 -42.22 -10.70
N GLU A 11 -2.14 -42.02 -9.40
CA GLU A 11 -2.41 -40.69 -8.86
C GLU A 11 -1.07 -39.97 -8.58
N PRO A 12 -0.79 -38.80 -9.16
CA PRO A 12 0.37 -38.02 -8.77
C PRO A 12 0.13 -37.38 -7.39
N LYS A 13 0.72 -37.97 -6.35
CA LYS A 13 0.87 -37.33 -5.03
C LYS A 13 1.88 -36.17 -5.15
N VAL A 14 1.41 -35.01 -5.59
CA VAL A 14 2.13 -33.75 -5.45
C VAL A 14 2.06 -33.35 -3.97
N LYS A 15 3.13 -33.64 -3.23
CA LYS A 15 3.35 -33.04 -1.91
C LYS A 15 3.67 -31.57 -2.13
N ILE A 16 2.68 -30.70 -1.96
CA ILE A 16 2.90 -29.28 -1.73
C ILE A 16 3.64 -29.18 -0.40
N LYS A 17 4.94 -28.86 -0.46
CA LYS A 17 5.67 -28.43 0.73
C LYS A 17 5.17 -27.02 1.04
N GLU A 18 4.51 -26.86 2.18
CA GLU A 18 4.25 -25.54 2.76
C GLU A 18 5.62 -24.86 2.97
N GLU A 19 5.88 -23.79 2.22
CA GLU A 19 7.07 -22.96 2.44
C GLU A 19 6.90 -22.17 3.75
N PRO A 20 7.97 -21.96 4.52
CA PRO A 20 7.89 -21.20 5.76
C PRO A 20 7.57 -19.73 5.48
N ASP A 21 6.53 -19.23 6.15
CA ASP A 21 6.08 -17.84 6.09
C ASP A 21 7.19 -16.83 6.45
N PHE A 22 7.51 -15.96 5.49
CA PHE A 22 8.66 -15.04 5.52
C PHE A 22 8.63 -14.03 6.68
N PHE A 23 7.44 -13.62 7.16
CA PHE A 23 7.27 -12.63 8.24
C PHE A 23 6.58 -13.13 9.51
N GLN A 24 6.08 -14.38 9.58
CA GLN A 24 5.13 -14.76 10.65
C GLN A 24 5.76 -15.32 11.95
N LYS A 25 7.09 -15.41 12.08
CA LYS A 25 7.71 -15.98 13.30
C LYS A 25 8.34 -14.91 14.20
N THR A 26 7.49 -14.21 14.94
CA THR A 26 7.81 -13.71 16.29
C THR A 26 6.55 -13.66 17.16
N SER A 27 6.14 -14.80 17.72
CA SER A 27 5.16 -14.82 18.81
C SER A 27 5.86 -14.50 20.14
N VAL A 28 5.65 -13.30 20.64
CA VAL A 28 5.86 -12.98 22.06
C VAL A 28 4.76 -13.69 22.86
N LYS A 29 5.15 -14.53 23.83
CA LYS A 29 4.25 -15.19 24.77
C LYS A 29 3.43 -14.14 25.54
N LYS A 30 2.10 -14.16 25.40
CA LYS A 30 1.19 -13.50 26.35
C LYS A 30 0.85 -14.48 27.47
N GLU A 31 1.23 -14.15 28.71
CA GLU A 31 0.64 -14.75 29.90
C GLU A 31 -0.74 -14.12 30.19
N PRO A 32 -1.70 -14.87 30.75
CA PRO A 32 -3.06 -14.40 30.98
C PRO A 32 -3.18 -13.62 32.29
N CYS A 33 -3.86 -12.47 32.25
CA CYS A 33 -4.31 -11.76 33.45
C CYS A 33 -5.72 -12.24 33.82
N GLN A 34 -5.88 -12.76 35.04
CA GLN A 34 -7.15 -13.15 35.64
C GLN A 34 -7.73 -12.01 36.50
N ASP A 35 -9.04 -11.79 36.30
CA ASP A 35 -10.10 -11.24 37.16
C ASP A 35 -9.82 -10.22 38.29
N SER A 36 -10.61 -9.14 38.27
CA SER A 36 -11.63 -8.89 39.32
C SER A 36 -12.62 -7.76 38.97
N THR A 37 -13.85 -8.18 38.66
CA THR A 37 -15.14 -7.73 39.23
C THR A 37 -15.45 -6.26 39.61
N ASN A 38 -16.51 -5.76 38.95
CA ASN A 38 -17.77 -5.21 39.50
C ASN A 38 -17.97 -3.67 39.50
N CYS A 39 -18.94 -3.18 38.71
CA CYS A 39 -20.14 -2.53 39.26
C CYS A 39 -21.26 -2.33 38.20
N GLN A 40 -22.45 -2.78 38.57
CA GLN A 40 -23.78 -2.55 37.98
C GLN A 40 -24.14 -1.03 38.04
N THR A 41 -25.16 -0.41 37.44
CA THR A 41 -26.43 -0.75 36.76
C THR A 41 -26.97 0.60 36.20
N ARG A 42 -27.79 0.60 35.12
CA ARG A 42 -29.15 1.19 35.08
C ARG A 42 -29.73 1.21 33.65
N GLN A 43 -30.99 0.81 33.59
CA GLN A 43 -31.89 0.75 32.43
C GLN A 43 -32.41 2.15 32.08
N ASP A 44 -32.75 2.41 30.81
CA ASP A 44 -34.13 2.72 30.43
C ASP A 44 -34.37 2.78 28.90
N SER A 45 -35.57 2.35 28.56
CA SER A 45 -36.22 2.14 27.25
C SER A 45 -36.45 3.39 26.39
N LYS A 46 -36.49 3.26 25.04
CA LYS A 46 -37.70 3.38 24.17
C LYS A 46 -37.35 3.49 22.66
N LEU A 47 -38.03 2.68 21.84
CA LEU A 47 -38.23 2.89 20.38
C LEU A 47 -39.51 3.72 20.14
N PRO A 48 -39.64 4.45 19.02
CA PRO A 48 -40.35 3.88 17.86
C PRO A 48 -39.81 4.27 16.46
N SER A 49 -40.34 3.54 15.48
CA SER A 49 -40.08 3.48 14.02
C SER A 49 -40.49 4.70 13.17
N SER A 50 -39.80 4.94 12.05
CA SER A 50 -40.31 4.97 10.64
C SER A 50 -39.34 5.73 9.70
N GLY A 51 -39.17 5.23 8.46
CA GLY A 51 -38.34 5.84 7.38
C GLY A 51 -38.99 7.08 6.72
N PRO A 52 -38.44 7.66 5.62
CA PRO A 52 -37.80 6.96 4.50
C PRO A 52 -36.48 7.58 3.94
N SER A 53 -35.84 6.79 3.07
CA SER A 53 -34.96 7.13 1.94
C SER A 53 -34.53 8.60 1.76
N SER A 54 -33.24 8.88 1.89
CA SER A 54 -32.58 9.91 1.07
C SER A 54 -31.10 9.58 0.86
N SER A 55 -30.70 9.67 -0.41
CA SER A 55 -29.35 9.55 -0.94
C SER A 55 -28.37 10.43 -0.17
N VAL A 56 -27.31 9.85 0.38
CA VAL A 56 -26.25 10.63 1.02
C VAL A 56 -25.35 11.20 -0.06
N ALA A 57 -25.50 12.50 -0.27
CA ALA A 57 -24.73 13.30 -1.19
C ALA A 57 -23.25 13.31 -0.80
N CYS A 58 -22.39 13.22 -1.82
CA CYS A 58 -21.02 13.68 -1.81
C CYS A 58 -20.93 15.06 -1.14
N SER A 59 -20.23 15.14 -0.02
CA SER A 59 -19.89 16.43 0.60
C SER A 59 -18.78 17.10 -0.21
N SER A 60 -19.17 17.66 -1.35
CA SER A 60 -18.39 18.70 -2.01
C SER A 60 -18.42 19.93 -1.12
N ARG A 61 -17.30 20.24 -0.47
CA ARG A 61 -17.09 21.56 0.15
C ARG A 61 -17.28 22.61 -0.94
N ARG A 62 -18.31 23.46 -0.80
CA ARG A 62 -18.45 24.68 -1.60
C ARG A 62 -17.28 25.60 -1.24
N LEU A 63 -16.32 25.73 -2.15
CA LEU A 63 -15.37 26.82 -2.13
C LEU A 63 -16.13 28.11 -2.45
N ASN A 64 -15.93 29.11 -1.60
CA ASN A 64 -16.46 30.45 -1.77
C ASN A 64 -15.82 31.05 -3.03
N VAL A 65 -16.62 31.35 -4.04
CA VAL A 65 -16.17 32.02 -5.28
C VAL A 65 -15.92 33.48 -4.96
N GLN A 66 -14.64 33.88 -4.97
CA GLN A 66 -14.25 35.23 -5.31
C GLN A 66 -13.49 35.14 -6.63
N ASP A 67 -14.15 35.60 -7.70
CA ASP A 67 -13.57 35.73 -9.03
C ASP A 67 -12.39 36.70 -9.00
N ASN A 68 -11.18 36.16 -9.12
CA ASN A 68 -10.03 36.88 -9.62
C ASN A 68 -9.39 36.02 -10.70
N ASN A 69 -9.60 36.41 -11.95
CA ASN A 69 -8.95 35.84 -13.12
C ASN A 69 -7.42 36.05 -13.03
N ASN A 70 -6.74 35.03 -12.52
CA ASN A 70 -5.37 34.71 -12.86
C ASN A 70 -5.34 33.18 -12.98
N GLU A 71 -5.31 32.68 -14.21
CA GLU A 71 -5.03 31.28 -14.52
C GLU A 71 -3.55 31.01 -14.21
N SER A 72 -3.22 31.12 -12.92
CA SER A 72 -1.96 30.70 -12.33
C SER A 72 -2.02 29.19 -12.38
N THR A 73 -1.22 28.58 -13.24
CA THR A 73 -0.95 27.14 -13.14
C THR A 73 -0.57 26.86 -11.68
N ALA A 74 -1.39 26.11 -10.97
CA ALA A 74 -1.18 25.84 -9.55
C ALA A 74 0.08 24.97 -9.43
N SER A 75 1.22 25.61 -9.16
CA SER A 75 2.49 24.95 -8.88
C SER A 75 2.45 24.42 -7.44
N VAL A 76 2.78 23.15 -7.26
CA VAL A 76 2.93 22.51 -5.94
C VAL A 76 4.41 22.32 -5.66
N MET A 77 4.85 22.56 -4.42
CA MET A 77 6.25 22.33 -4.06
C MET A 77 6.55 20.83 -3.97
N SER A 78 7.76 20.43 -4.36
CA SER A 78 8.10 19.01 -4.53
C SER A 78 7.99 18.19 -3.24
N ASP A 79 8.23 18.81 -2.08
CA ASP A 79 8.06 18.20 -0.77
C ASP A 79 6.59 17.98 -0.40
N GLU A 80 5.74 19.00 -0.62
CA GLU A 80 4.28 18.89 -0.45
C GLU A 80 3.71 17.80 -1.36
N PHE A 81 4.09 17.83 -2.65
CA PHE A 81 3.69 16.81 -3.62
C PHE A 81 4.09 15.40 -3.17
N GLY A 82 5.33 15.26 -2.68
CA GLY A 82 5.81 13.96 -2.21
C GLY A 82 5.03 13.46 -1.01
N GLN A 83 4.71 14.36 -0.07
CA GLN A 83 3.97 14.02 1.14
C GLN A 83 2.57 13.54 0.79
N ASP A 84 1.86 14.28 -0.06
CA ASP A 84 0.52 13.94 -0.54
C ASP A 84 0.53 12.59 -1.29
N PHE A 85 1.53 12.37 -2.15
CA PHE A 85 1.67 11.11 -2.87
C PHE A 85 1.91 9.93 -1.91
N CYS A 86 2.79 10.08 -0.93
CA CYS A 86 3.08 9.02 0.05
C CYS A 86 1.86 8.72 0.90
N GLU A 87 1.16 9.75 1.40
CA GLU A 87 -0.07 9.57 2.17
C GLU A 87 -1.13 8.83 1.35
N TRP A 88 -1.36 9.25 0.11
CA TRP A 88 -2.30 8.60 -0.80
C TRP A 88 -1.92 7.14 -1.11
N PHE A 89 -0.69 6.89 -1.55
CA PHE A 89 -0.26 5.57 -2.01
C PHE A 89 -0.20 4.56 -0.88
N TYR A 90 0.42 4.92 0.26
CA TYR A 90 0.56 3.98 1.38
C TYR A 90 -0.76 3.71 2.08
N THR A 91 -1.67 4.69 2.15
CA THR A 91 -3.06 4.44 2.58
C THR A 91 -3.73 3.44 1.65
N MET A 92 -3.66 3.66 0.34
CA MET A 92 -4.29 2.80 -0.67
C MET A 92 -3.80 1.34 -0.62
N ILE A 93 -2.49 1.09 -0.45
CA ILE A 93 -1.97 -0.29 -0.37
C ILE A 93 -2.18 -0.92 1.01
N ASN A 94 -2.16 -0.15 2.10
CA ASN A 94 -2.41 -0.69 3.45
C ASN A 94 -3.85 -1.20 3.58
N ARG A 95 -4.81 -0.59 2.86
CA ARG A 95 -6.20 -1.07 2.78
C ARG A 95 -6.36 -2.46 2.17
N LEU A 96 -5.30 -3.03 1.57
CA LEU A 96 -5.30 -4.44 1.19
C LEU A 96 -5.30 -5.38 2.39
N GLN A 97 -4.90 -4.88 3.57
CA GLN A 97 -4.91 -5.64 4.82
C GLN A 97 -6.28 -5.57 5.51
N PRO A 98 -6.76 -6.68 6.10
CA PRO A 98 -8.06 -6.72 6.76
C PRO A 98 -8.26 -5.66 7.85
N CYS A 99 -7.22 -5.35 8.63
CA CYS A 99 -7.25 -4.34 9.69
C CYS A 99 -7.47 -2.92 9.18
N CYS A 100 -7.10 -2.63 7.93
CA CYS A 100 -7.17 -1.30 7.33
C CYS A 100 -8.24 -1.18 6.23
N ALA A 101 -8.96 -2.26 5.89
CA ALA A 101 -9.89 -2.29 4.76
C ALA A 101 -10.95 -1.16 4.78
N ASN A 102 -11.40 -0.77 5.99
CA ASN A 102 -12.43 0.25 6.19
C ASN A 102 -11.88 1.68 6.30
N GLN A 103 -10.55 1.89 6.21
CA GLN A 103 -9.99 3.23 6.20
C GLN A 103 -10.47 4.00 4.95
N PRO A 104 -10.68 5.33 5.06
CA PRO A 104 -10.97 6.17 3.90
C PRO A 104 -9.79 6.19 2.92
N GLY A 105 -10.07 6.44 1.64
CA GLY A 105 -9.05 6.58 0.61
C GLY A 105 -9.44 5.88 -0.69
N ASP A 106 -8.48 5.74 -1.59
CA ASP A 106 -8.65 5.04 -2.87
C ASP A 106 -8.36 3.55 -2.77
N THR A 107 -8.87 2.79 -3.72
CA THR A 107 -8.56 1.37 -3.90
C THR A 107 -7.47 1.23 -4.94
N LEU A 108 -6.49 0.37 -4.69
CA LEU A 108 -5.50 0.02 -5.70
C LEU A 108 -6.22 -0.56 -6.93
N ARG A 109 -6.07 0.09 -8.08
CA ARG A 109 -6.65 -0.34 -9.36
C ARG A 109 -5.66 -0.08 -10.49
N PRO A 110 -5.79 -0.75 -11.65
CA PRO A 110 -4.87 -0.56 -12.77
C PRO A 110 -4.74 0.90 -13.23
N GLU A 111 -5.77 1.73 -13.07
CA GLU A 111 -5.82 3.11 -13.58
C GLU A 111 -4.82 4.08 -12.92
N VAL A 112 -4.29 3.72 -11.73
CA VAL A 112 -3.25 4.51 -11.04
C VAL A 112 -1.88 4.37 -11.73
N PHE A 113 -1.74 3.37 -12.60
CA PHE A 113 -0.52 3.08 -13.32
C PHE A 113 -0.61 3.53 -14.78
N CYS A 114 0.56 3.77 -15.39
CA CYS A 114 0.66 3.88 -16.84
C CYS A 114 0.35 2.53 -17.50
N GLY A 115 -0.16 2.53 -18.73
CA GLY A 115 -0.47 1.29 -19.45
C GLY A 115 0.74 0.36 -19.66
N ASN A 116 1.93 0.94 -19.80
CA ASN A 116 3.21 0.24 -19.96
C ASN A 116 4.07 0.28 -18.67
N CYS A 117 3.45 0.40 -17.49
CA CYS A 117 4.21 0.50 -16.26
C CYS A 117 4.99 -0.77 -15.92
N SER A 118 5.89 -0.69 -14.95
CA SER A 118 6.59 -1.86 -14.40
C SER A 118 6.72 -1.80 -12.89
N VAL A 119 6.71 -2.98 -12.25
CA VAL A 119 7.04 -3.14 -10.83
C VAL A 119 8.19 -4.12 -10.65
N GLU A 120 9.12 -3.78 -9.77
CA GLU A 120 10.13 -4.69 -9.25
C GLU A 120 10.09 -4.68 -7.72
N MET A 121 9.97 -5.86 -7.10
CA MET A 121 9.94 -6.00 -5.65
C MET A 121 10.99 -7.01 -5.23
N TYR A 122 11.80 -6.65 -4.24
CA TYR A 122 12.88 -7.45 -3.69
C TYR A 122 12.61 -7.67 -2.20
N LEU A 123 12.49 -8.92 -1.77
CA LEU A 123 12.33 -9.29 -0.37
C LEU A 123 13.65 -9.87 0.12
N VAL A 124 14.24 -9.23 1.12
CA VAL A 124 15.57 -9.56 1.64
C VAL A 124 15.45 -10.05 3.09
N ASP A 125 15.82 -11.31 3.33
CA ASP A 125 15.90 -11.92 4.67
C ASP A 125 17.20 -12.72 4.82
N GLY A 126 18.10 -12.24 5.69
CA GLY A 126 19.27 -13.00 6.13
C GLY A 126 20.18 -13.51 5.01
N GLY A 127 20.19 -12.86 3.84
CA GLY A 127 20.97 -13.25 2.66
C GLY A 127 20.15 -13.92 1.54
N ASN A 128 18.90 -14.29 1.79
CA ASN A 128 17.97 -14.72 0.75
C ASN A 128 17.31 -13.52 0.08
N VAL A 129 17.15 -13.59 -1.24
CA VAL A 129 16.46 -12.57 -2.03
C VAL A 129 15.37 -13.24 -2.86
N GLU A 130 14.10 -12.95 -2.55
CA GLU A 130 12.96 -13.26 -3.42
C GLU A 130 12.69 -12.03 -4.30
N GLN A 131 12.40 -12.27 -5.58
CA GLN A 131 12.13 -11.20 -6.55
C GLN A 131 10.79 -11.42 -7.24
N CYS A 132 10.00 -10.35 -7.31
CA CYS A 132 8.79 -10.30 -8.13
C CYS A 132 8.92 -9.17 -9.17
N ARG A 133 8.54 -9.45 -10.41
CA ARG A 133 8.50 -8.47 -11.50
C ARG A 133 7.23 -8.62 -12.30
N ALA A 134 6.65 -7.49 -12.70
CA ALA A 134 5.54 -7.45 -13.63
C ALA A 134 5.60 -6.20 -14.50
N SER A 135 4.90 -6.23 -15.62
CA SER A 135 4.79 -5.12 -16.55
C SER A 135 3.38 -5.03 -17.10
N GLY A 136 2.93 -3.80 -17.37
CA GLY A 136 1.55 -3.49 -17.66
C GLY A 136 0.74 -3.22 -16.39
N SER A 137 -0.24 -2.34 -16.49
CA SER A 137 -1.01 -1.84 -15.34
C SER A 137 -1.76 -2.94 -14.58
N VAL A 138 -2.40 -3.87 -15.30
CA VAL A 138 -3.17 -4.98 -14.71
C VAL A 138 -2.25 -5.96 -13.97
N GLU A 139 -1.16 -6.40 -14.60
CA GLU A 139 -0.24 -7.34 -13.96
C GLU A 139 0.53 -6.69 -12.81
N THR A 140 0.86 -5.40 -12.90
CA THR A 140 1.50 -4.65 -11.82
C THR A 140 0.60 -4.57 -10.59
N GLU A 141 -0.66 -4.16 -10.79
CA GLU A 141 -1.67 -4.11 -9.74
C GLU A 141 -1.88 -5.47 -9.08
N ARG A 142 -2.08 -6.51 -9.89
CA ARG A 142 -2.27 -7.90 -9.43
C ARG A 142 -1.07 -8.38 -8.60
N THR A 143 0.15 -8.17 -9.10
CA THR A 143 1.38 -8.62 -8.44
C THR A 143 1.58 -7.92 -7.10
N ILE A 144 1.37 -6.60 -7.02
CA ILE A 144 1.42 -5.86 -5.75
C ILE A 144 0.36 -6.40 -4.79
N ARG A 145 -0.88 -6.58 -5.26
CA ARG A 145 -1.98 -7.06 -4.42
C ARG A 145 -1.73 -8.44 -3.85
N GLU A 146 -1.37 -9.40 -4.70
CA GLU A 146 -1.12 -10.79 -4.30
C GLU A 146 0.05 -10.87 -3.31
N LEU A 147 1.14 -10.13 -3.59
CA LEU A 147 2.30 -10.10 -2.70
C LEU A 147 1.93 -9.53 -1.32
N LEU A 148 1.29 -8.35 -1.28
CA LEU A 148 0.97 -7.71 0.00
C LEU A 148 -0.08 -8.47 0.81
N LYS A 149 -1.05 -9.13 0.15
CA LYS A 149 -1.99 -10.03 0.83
C LYS A 149 -1.30 -11.27 1.38
N ARG A 150 -0.36 -11.86 0.64
CA ARG A 150 0.42 -13.02 1.09
C ARG A 150 1.26 -12.67 2.32
N LEU A 151 1.93 -11.52 2.30
CA LEU A 151 2.86 -11.13 3.38
C LEU A 151 2.18 -10.48 4.58
N GLY A 152 0.96 -9.97 4.44
CA GLY A 152 0.21 -9.33 5.53
C GLY A 152 0.83 -8.03 6.04
N LEU A 153 1.61 -7.32 5.22
CA LEU A 153 2.41 -6.19 5.63
C LEU A 153 1.65 -4.86 5.59
N MET A 154 1.94 -4.01 6.57
CA MET A 154 1.56 -2.60 6.60
C MET A 154 2.79 -1.71 6.50
N PHE A 155 2.70 -0.69 5.66
CA PHE A 155 3.76 0.27 5.40
C PHE A 155 3.54 1.52 6.23
N MET A 156 4.57 1.96 6.94
CA MET A 156 4.59 3.24 7.64
C MET A 156 5.72 4.10 7.06
N PRO A 157 5.43 5.00 6.10
CA PRO A 157 6.44 5.87 5.48
C PRO A 157 6.99 6.89 6.47
N ASN A 158 8.29 7.19 6.41
CA ASN A 158 8.86 8.34 7.11
C ASN A 158 8.76 9.59 6.23
N THR A 159 7.60 10.25 6.23
CA THR A 159 7.36 11.43 5.37
C THR A 159 8.17 12.67 5.78
N LYS A 160 8.65 12.74 7.03
CA LYS A 160 9.41 13.90 7.53
C LYS A 160 10.90 13.88 7.18
N GLY A 161 11.45 12.71 6.86
CA GLY A 161 12.89 12.60 6.59
C GLY A 161 13.31 11.37 5.80
N GLY A 162 12.39 10.49 5.42
CA GLY A 162 12.62 9.33 4.57
C GLY A 162 12.05 9.51 3.17
N MET A 163 11.75 10.75 2.77
CA MET A 163 11.18 11.05 1.46
C MET A 163 12.04 12.06 0.71
N GLN A 164 12.11 11.88 -0.59
CA GLN A 164 12.80 12.78 -1.50
C GLN A 164 12.11 12.79 -2.86
N VAL A 165 11.99 13.96 -3.48
CA VAL A 165 11.51 14.10 -4.85
C VAL A 165 12.62 14.69 -5.73
N ARG A 166 12.77 14.15 -6.94
CA ARG A 166 13.74 14.60 -7.95
C ARG A 166 13.04 14.78 -9.28
N ARG A 167 13.54 15.69 -10.10
CA ARG A 167 13.11 15.83 -11.50
C ARG A 167 14.18 15.22 -12.40
N SER A 168 13.75 14.34 -13.30
CA SER A 168 14.56 13.83 -14.40
C SER A 168 14.66 14.88 -15.51
N SER A 169 15.74 14.84 -16.30
CA SER A 169 15.94 15.68 -17.48
C SER A 169 14.83 15.56 -18.54
N HIS A 170 14.03 14.50 -18.49
CA HIS A 170 12.95 14.23 -19.45
C HIS A 170 11.55 14.55 -18.89
N GLY A 171 11.46 15.31 -17.79
CA GLY A 171 10.17 15.76 -17.22
C GLY A 171 9.46 14.73 -16.34
N MET A 172 10.05 13.55 -16.14
CA MET A 172 9.57 12.58 -15.15
C MET A 172 9.89 13.06 -13.74
N ILE A 173 8.97 12.86 -12.80
CA ILE A 173 9.19 13.07 -11.38
C ILE A 173 9.56 11.74 -10.74
N GLN A 174 10.71 11.68 -10.09
CA GLN A 174 11.14 10.53 -9.32
C GLN A 174 10.87 10.79 -7.84
N LEU A 175 10.17 9.88 -7.19
CA LEU A 175 9.89 9.94 -5.76
C LEU A 175 10.56 8.76 -5.07
N PHE A 176 11.34 9.06 -4.04
CA PHE A 176 11.97 8.08 -3.16
C PHE A 176 11.28 8.17 -1.81
N CYS A 177 10.91 7.03 -1.24
CA CYS A 177 10.34 6.92 0.09
C CYS A 177 10.92 5.71 0.81
N CYS A 178 11.32 5.88 2.06
CA CYS A 178 11.67 4.79 2.96
C CYS A 178 10.86 4.90 4.26
N GLY A 179 10.75 3.78 4.95
CA GLY A 179 9.97 3.70 6.17
C GLY A 179 10.06 2.33 6.80
N THR A 180 9.21 2.10 7.78
CA THR A 180 9.15 0.82 8.49
C THR A 180 8.01 -0.04 7.95
N ILE A 181 8.17 -1.35 8.06
CA ILE A 181 7.14 -2.34 7.73
C ILE A 181 6.71 -3.01 9.03
N HIS A 182 5.40 -3.19 9.17
CA HIS A 182 4.79 -3.86 10.31
C HIS A 182 3.94 -5.04 9.87
N TYR A 183 3.87 -6.05 10.72
CA TYR A 183 2.88 -7.12 10.64
C TYR A 183 1.99 -7.00 11.88
N ASN A 184 0.72 -6.66 11.69
CA ASN A 184 -0.13 -6.12 12.77
C ASN A 184 0.60 -4.95 13.49
N ASP A 185 0.62 -4.95 14.81
CA ASP A 185 1.25 -3.89 15.61
C ASP A 185 2.76 -4.13 15.86
N SER A 186 3.38 -5.07 15.13
CA SER A 186 4.78 -5.46 15.35
C SER A 186 5.67 -5.02 14.20
N PHE A 187 6.76 -4.32 14.53
CA PHE A 187 7.83 -4.02 13.59
C PHE A 187 8.46 -5.31 13.06
N VAL A 188 8.63 -5.41 11.75
CA VAL A 188 9.26 -6.57 11.10
C VAL A 188 10.39 -6.19 10.13
N GLY A 189 10.57 -4.91 9.83
CA GLY A 189 11.59 -4.48 8.89
C GLY A 189 11.41 -3.06 8.39
N ILE A 190 12.12 -2.76 7.30
CA ILE A 190 12.06 -1.48 6.60
C ILE A 190 11.81 -1.70 5.11
N PHE A 191 11.34 -0.63 4.46
CA PHE A 191 11.29 -0.58 3.01
C PHE A 191 12.06 0.64 2.49
N GLU A 192 12.57 0.50 1.26
CA GLU A 192 13.07 1.57 0.41
C GLU A 192 12.34 1.44 -0.92
N GLN A 193 11.67 2.49 -1.36
CA GLN A 193 10.86 2.48 -2.58
C GLN A 193 11.17 3.70 -3.45
N GLU A 194 11.23 3.44 -4.74
CA GLU A 194 11.40 4.43 -5.79
C GLU A 194 10.18 4.37 -6.73
N PHE A 195 9.66 5.51 -7.12
CA PHE A 195 8.61 5.68 -8.11
C PHE A 195 9.08 6.58 -9.24
N GLY A 196 8.75 6.22 -10.47
CA GLY A 196 8.73 7.14 -11.60
C GLY A 196 7.31 7.57 -11.89
N LEU A 197 7.05 8.88 -11.85
CA LEU A 197 5.74 9.48 -12.02
C LEU A 197 5.72 10.35 -13.27
N VAL A 198 4.65 10.23 -14.05
CA VAL A 198 4.41 11.02 -15.25
C VAL A 198 3.01 11.62 -15.20
N ALA A 199 2.89 12.88 -15.62
CA ALA A 199 1.59 13.51 -15.78
C ALA A 199 0.85 12.90 -16.98
N SER A 200 -0.40 12.52 -16.78
CA SER A 200 -1.25 11.99 -17.84
C SER A 200 -1.79 13.13 -18.69
N PRO A 201 -1.62 13.06 -20.03
CA PRO A 201 -2.18 14.08 -20.91
C PRO A 201 -3.72 14.02 -21.02
N VAL A 202 -4.34 12.93 -20.54
CA VAL A 202 -5.80 12.70 -20.69
C VAL A 202 -6.58 13.31 -19.54
N ASP A 203 -6.19 13.03 -18.30
CA ASP A 203 -6.93 13.40 -17.10
C ASP A 203 -6.15 14.36 -16.19
N LYS A 204 -4.95 14.79 -16.60
CA LYS A 204 -4.03 15.64 -15.83
C LYS A 204 -3.70 15.07 -14.44
N SER A 205 -3.80 13.75 -14.24
CA SER A 205 -3.37 13.07 -13.01
C SER A 205 -1.91 12.59 -13.12
N TRP A 206 -1.24 12.42 -11.99
CA TRP A 206 0.06 11.75 -11.93
C TRP A 206 -0.12 10.23 -11.92
N LYS A 207 0.54 9.53 -12.85
CA LYS A 207 0.48 8.07 -12.96
C LYS A 207 1.84 7.43 -12.70
N ILE A 208 1.81 6.25 -12.11
CA ILE A 208 3.01 5.46 -11.82
C ILE A 208 3.49 4.79 -13.12
N SER A 209 4.62 5.26 -13.62
CA SER A 209 5.32 4.66 -14.77
C SER A 209 6.18 3.48 -14.32
N TYR A 210 6.86 3.57 -13.19
CA TYR A 210 7.49 2.40 -12.58
C TYR A 210 7.53 2.52 -11.07
N THR A 211 7.65 1.38 -10.39
CA THR A 211 7.98 1.33 -8.97
C THR A 211 8.98 0.22 -8.69
N LYS A 212 9.99 0.52 -7.88
CA LYS A 212 10.97 -0.45 -7.39
C LYS A 212 10.99 -0.41 -5.87
N VAL A 213 10.81 -1.55 -5.21
CA VAL A 213 10.80 -1.63 -3.75
C VAL A 213 11.74 -2.71 -3.23
N ASN A 214 12.52 -2.35 -2.22
CA ASN A 214 13.31 -3.28 -1.42
C ASN A 214 12.65 -3.39 -0.04
N LEU A 215 12.22 -4.59 0.32
CA LEU A 215 11.72 -4.94 1.64
C LEU A 215 12.84 -5.68 2.37
N LYS A 216 13.30 -5.15 3.50
CA LYS A 216 14.39 -5.75 4.30
C LYS A 216 13.83 -6.12 5.66
N LYS A 217 13.90 -7.42 6.00
CA LYS A 217 13.57 -7.88 7.35
C LYS A 217 14.67 -7.46 8.32
N LEU A 218 14.26 -6.93 9.47
CA LEU A 218 15.18 -6.48 10.52
C LEU A 218 14.67 -6.91 11.89
N LEU A 219 15.61 -7.12 12.82
CA LEU A 219 15.30 -7.51 14.20
C LEU A 219 15.09 -6.31 15.11
N GLU A 220 15.72 -5.18 14.80
CA GLU A 220 15.69 -3.97 15.62
C GLU A 220 15.05 -2.81 14.85
N ALA A 221 14.15 -2.10 15.53
CA ALA A 221 13.44 -0.98 14.96
C ALA A 221 14.35 0.25 14.88
N TYR A 222 14.45 0.82 13.69
CA TYR A 222 14.95 2.18 13.48
C TYR A 222 14.15 2.87 12.39
N THR A 223 14.18 4.20 12.38
CA THR A 223 13.50 4.99 11.36
C THR A 223 14.49 5.30 10.22
N PRO A 224 14.34 4.70 9.03
CA PRO A 224 15.22 5.02 7.91
C PRO A 224 14.97 6.45 7.45
N SER A 225 16.00 7.10 6.94
CA SER A 225 15.96 8.47 6.42
C SER A 225 16.74 8.57 5.11
N LEU A 226 16.45 9.62 4.35
CA LEU A 226 17.13 9.99 3.12
C LEU A 226 17.81 11.36 3.30
N PRO A 227 18.89 11.63 2.55
CA PRO A 227 19.48 12.95 2.51
C PRO A 227 18.48 14.01 2.01
N THR A 228 18.54 15.21 2.59
CA THR A 228 17.78 16.37 2.13
C THR A 228 18.22 16.78 0.73
N VAL A 229 17.27 17.27 -0.07
CA VAL A 229 17.55 17.85 -1.40
C VAL A 229 16.79 19.12 -1.65
N GLU A 230 17.19 19.79 -2.73
CA GLU A 230 16.55 20.99 -3.23
C GLU A 230 15.06 20.77 -3.51
N ILE A 231 14.25 21.69 -3.00
CA ILE A 231 12.82 21.74 -3.21
C ILE A 231 12.56 22.58 -4.46
N PHE A 232 11.67 22.10 -5.33
CA PHE A 232 11.36 22.77 -6.59
C PHE A 232 9.87 22.75 -6.88
N ALA A 233 9.42 23.63 -7.78
CA ALA A 233 8.05 23.69 -8.26
C ALA A 233 7.73 22.51 -9.20
N ILE A 234 6.63 21.80 -8.92
CA ILE A 234 6.02 20.81 -9.80
C ILE A 234 4.82 21.45 -10.49
N GLU A 235 4.87 21.43 -11.82
CA GLU A 235 3.86 21.98 -12.72
C GLU A 235 3.19 20.83 -13.49
N PHE A 236 1.92 21.02 -13.85
CA PHE A 236 1.11 20.09 -14.63
C PHE A 236 1.14 20.41 -16.13
#